data_AF-A0A1S2SVE7-F1
#
_entry.id   AF-A0A1S2SVE7-F1
#
_cell.length_a   1.000
_cell.length_b   1.000
_cell.length_c   1.000
_cell.angle_alpha   90.00
_cell.angle_beta   90.00
_cell.angle_gamma   90.00
#
_symmetry.space_group_name_H-M   'P 1'
#
loop_
_entity.id
_entity.type
_entity.pdbx_description
1 polymer ?
#
loop_
_entity_poly.entity_id
_entity_poly.type
_entity_poly.pdbx_seq_one_letter_code
_entity_poly.pdbx_strand_id
1 'polypeptide(L)'
;MINPSSHLFNLDAVLFGGVMLFLLLIFHAIYNYFVTNLYQKVSRKFILEKKFRYTLFLFYGLSFLLVGSHLAEIFIWGATLFYSGLVPNFDQAIFFAGSAYTTVGYGTMPLPAGWDLLMVVIALDGMVAFGWTIVNLANMQRTIHVARRLAKSDGYFM
;
A
#
# COMPACT_ATOMS: atom_id res chain seq x y z
N MET A 1 36.21 11.64 18.00
CA MET A 1 35.51 10.36 18.20
C MET A 1 34.40 10.30 17.16
N ILE A 2 34.43 9.31 16.26
CA ILE A 2 33.37 9.13 15.26
C ILE A 2 32.10 8.74 16.02
N ASN A 3 31.02 9.50 15.87
CA ASN A 3 29.74 9.19 16.52
C ASN A 3 29.24 7.84 15.95
N PRO A 4 29.05 6.78 16.76
CA PRO A 4 28.65 5.47 16.25
C PRO A 4 27.31 5.48 15.49
N SER A 5 26.44 6.49 15.71
CA SER A 5 25.20 6.65 14.94
C SER A 5 25.42 7.15 13.51
N SER A 6 26.59 7.71 13.18
CA SER A 6 26.88 8.23 11.82
C SER A 6 26.90 7.13 10.75
N HIS A 7 27.10 5.88 11.15
CA HIS A 7 26.98 4.71 10.27
C HIS A 7 25.51 4.29 10.04
N LEU A 8 24.60 4.64 10.96
CA LEU A 8 23.18 4.26 10.89
C LEU A 8 22.34 5.28 10.13
N PHE A 9 22.55 6.57 10.40
CA PHE A 9 21.84 7.64 9.72
C PHE A 9 22.65 8.93 9.66
N ASN A 10 22.44 9.69 8.59
CA ASN A 10 22.84 11.08 8.45
C ASN A 10 21.59 11.97 8.28
N LEU A 11 21.77 13.30 8.32
CA LEU A 11 20.66 14.23 8.17
C LEU A 11 19.95 14.08 6.81
N ASP A 12 20.71 13.80 5.75
CA ASP A 12 20.18 13.64 4.40
C ASP A 12 19.24 12.43 4.32
N ALA A 13 19.59 11.30 4.94
CA ALA A 13 18.77 10.10 5.01
C ALA A 13 17.47 10.33 5.79
N VAL A 14 17.52 11.10 6.88
CA VAL A 14 16.34 11.47 7.67
C VAL A 14 15.39 12.35 6.85
N LEU A 15 15.93 13.40 6.21
CA LEU A 15 15.12 14.31 5.39
C LEU A 15 14.56 13.61 4.15
N PHE A 16 15.39 12.85 3.44
CA PHE A 16 15.01 12.11 2.26
C PHE A 16 13.92 11.08 2.58
N GLY A 17 14.15 10.24 3.59
CA GLY A 17 13.19 9.24 4.04
C GLY A 17 11.88 9.87 4.52
N GLY A 18 11.95 10.94 5.31
CA GLY A 18 10.77 11.64 5.83
C GLY A 18 9.91 12.27 4.74
N VAL A 19 10.54 12.93 3.76
CA VAL A 19 9.83 13.51 2.60
C VAL A 19 9.20 12.41 1.76
N MET A 20 9.94 11.34 1.46
CA MET A 20 9.43 10.22 0.68
C MET A 20 8.25 9.53 1.37
N LEU A 21 8.37 9.24 2.66
CA LEU A 21 7.28 8.68 3.48
C LEU A 21 6.03 9.56 3.39
N PHE A 22 6.17 10.87 3.59
CA PHE A 22 5.02 11.78 3.54
C PHE A 22 4.35 11.80 2.15
N LEU A 23 5.15 11.85 1.08
CA LEU A 23 4.64 11.85 -0.29
C LEU A 23 3.93 10.54 -0.64
N LEU A 24 4.49 9.40 -0.23
CA LEU A 24 3.90 8.09 -0.49
C LEU A 24 2.64 7.87 0.32
N LEU A 25 2.57 8.30 1.58
CA LEU A 25 1.32 8.25 2.34
C LEU A 25 0.22 9.12 1.71
N ILE A 26 0.56 10.28 1.14
CA ILE A 26 -0.41 11.09 0.36
C ILE A 26 -0.86 10.32 -0.88
N PHE A 27 0.08 9.76 -1.64
CA PHE A 27 -0.22 8.93 -2.80
C PHE A 27 -1.16 7.77 -2.43
N HIS A 28 -0.85 7.03 -1.36
CA HIS A 28 -1.65 5.91 -0.86
C HIS A 28 -3.06 6.37 -0.56
N ALA A 29 -3.20 7.44 0.23
CA ALA A 29 -4.48 7.97 0.66
C ALA A 29 -5.34 8.41 -0.52
N ILE A 30 -4.75 9.12 -1.49
CA ILE A 30 -5.43 9.58 -2.70
C ILE A 30 -5.86 8.38 -3.56
N TYR A 31 -4.97 7.44 -3.82
CA TYR A 31 -5.26 6.25 -4.63
C TYR A 31 -6.39 5.43 -3.99
N ASN A 32 -6.27 5.13 -2.70
CA ASN A 32 -7.28 4.39 -1.93
C ASN A 32 -8.62 5.14 -1.92
N TYR A 33 -8.60 6.47 -1.75
CA TYR A 33 -9.80 7.29 -1.80
C TYR A 33 -10.51 7.14 -3.15
N PHE A 34 -9.81 7.21 -4.27
CA PHE A 34 -10.43 7.04 -5.58
C PHE A 34 -11.03 5.66 -5.78
N VAL A 35 -10.32 4.59 -5.41
CA VAL A 35 -10.80 3.22 -5.56
C VAL A 35 -12.01 2.95 -4.66
N THR A 36 -11.96 3.37 -3.40
CA THR A 36 -13.07 3.19 -2.46
C THR A 36 -14.27 4.08 -2.82
N ASN A 37 -14.06 5.31 -3.29
CA ASN A 37 -15.13 6.19 -3.76
C ASN A 37 -15.85 5.59 -4.98
N LEU A 38 -15.10 5.03 -5.93
CA LEU A 38 -15.67 4.29 -7.06
C LEU A 38 -16.48 3.08 -6.58
N TYR A 39 -15.92 2.29 -5.65
CA TYR A 39 -16.63 1.15 -5.06
C TYR A 39 -17.94 1.58 -4.42
N GLN A 40 -17.94 2.60 -3.57
CA GLN A 40 -19.14 3.06 -2.86
C GLN A 40 -20.22 3.57 -3.83
N LYS A 41 -19.83 4.35 -4.84
CA LYS A 41 -20.76 4.87 -5.84
C LYS A 41 -21.42 3.75 -6.67
N VAL A 42 -20.62 2.83 -7.19
CA VAL A 42 -21.13 1.77 -8.09
C VAL A 42 -21.84 0.66 -7.32
N SER A 43 -21.31 0.24 -6.16
CA SER A 43 -21.94 -0.79 -5.33
C SER A 43 -23.32 -0.34 -4.83
N ARG A 44 -23.50 0.93 -4.47
CA ARG A 44 -24.80 1.49 -4.07
C ARG A 44 -25.85 1.28 -5.16
N LYS A 45 -25.52 1.55 -6.43
CA LYS A 45 -26.43 1.32 -7.57
C LYS A 45 -26.80 -0.15 -7.68
N PHE A 46 -25.81 -1.06 -7.66
CA PHE A 46 -26.07 -2.50 -7.75
C PHE A 46 -26.87 -3.05 -6.56
N ILE A 47 -26.66 -2.53 -5.36
CA ILE A 47 -27.41 -2.92 -4.17
C ILE A 47 -28.87 -2.48 -4.28
N LEU A 48 -29.14 -1.24 -4.71
CA LEU A 48 -30.51 -0.74 -4.95
C LEU A 48 -31.22 -1.55 -6.04
N GLU A 49 -30.50 -1.93 -7.09
CA GLU A 49 -31.00 -2.82 -8.15
C GLU A 49 -31.00 -4.31 -7.76
N LYS A 50 -30.63 -4.66 -6.51
CA LYS A 50 -30.58 -6.04 -5.97
C LYS A 50 -29.68 -7.00 -6.77
N LYS A 51 -28.69 -6.45 -7.46
CA LYS A 51 -27.74 -7.15 -8.33
C LYS A 51 -26.54 -7.71 -7.56
N PHE A 52 -26.78 -8.64 -6.64
CA PHE A 52 -25.74 -9.16 -5.72
C PHE A 52 -24.48 -9.69 -6.44
N ARG A 53 -24.63 -10.46 -7.53
CA ARG A 53 -23.48 -10.99 -8.28
C ARG A 53 -22.57 -9.88 -8.81
N TYR A 54 -23.14 -8.78 -9.30
CA TYR A 54 -22.39 -7.63 -9.80
C TYR A 54 -21.68 -6.88 -8.67
N THR A 55 -22.33 -6.72 -7.51
CA THR A 55 -21.68 -6.16 -6.31
C THR A 55 -20.49 -7.02 -5.86
N LEU A 56 -20.62 -8.36 -5.94
CA LEU A 56 -19.55 -9.29 -5.60
C LEU A 56 -18.36 -9.21 -6.58
N PHE A 57 -18.62 -9.18 -7.89
CA PHE A 57 -17.55 -8.98 -8.88
C PHE A 57 -16.84 -7.64 -8.71
N LEU A 58 -17.59 -6.57 -8.47
CA LEU A 58 -17.04 -5.24 -8.19
C LEU A 58 -16.15 -5.26 -6.94
N PHE A 59 -16.57 -5.95 -5.88
CA PHE A 59 -15.78 -6.09 -4.66
C PHE A 59 -14.43 -6.75 -4.93
N TYR A 60 -14.39 -7.89 -5.61
CA TYR A 60 -13.12 -8.56 -5.90
C TYR A 60 -12.23 -7.73 -6.82
N GLY A 61 -12.79 -7.13 -7.87
CA GLY A 61 -12.02 -6.31 -8.81
C GLY A 61 -11.40 -5.08 -8.14
N LEU A 62 -12.18 -4.34 -7.34
CA LEU A 62 -11.66 -3.15 -6.66
C LEU A 62 -10.80 -3.47 -5.43
N SER A 63 -11.00 -4.63 -4.80
CA SER A 63 -10.08 -5.12 -3.76
C SER A 63 -8.70 -5.43 -4.34
N PHE A 64 -8.65 -6.02 -5.53
CA PHE A 64 -7.38 -6.23 -6.24
C PHE A 64 -6.68 -4.90 -6.56
N LEU A 65 -7.43 -3.90 -7.04
CA LEU A 65 -6.85 -2.57 -7.28
C LEU A 65 -6.36 -1.90 -6.00
N LEU A 66 -7.07 -2.05 -4.88
CA LEU A 66 -6.61 -1.55 -3.58
C LEU A 66 -5.27 -2.15 -3.19
N VAL A 67 -5.14 -3.49 -3.24
CA VAL A 67 -3.87 -4.15 -2.91
C VAL A 67 -2.76 -3.78 -3.92
N GLY A 68 -3.12 -3.48 -5.17
CA GLY A 68 -2.18 -3.01 -6.19
C GLY A 68 -1.47 -1.70 -5.85
N SER A 69 -2.02 -0.86 -4.96
CA SER A 69 -1.33 0.36 -4.48
C SER A 69 0.02 0.05 -3.84
N HIS A 70 0.13 -1.04 -3.08
CA HIS A 70 1.37 -1.47 -2.43
C HIS A 70 2.47 -1.80 -3.44
N LEU A 71 2.10 -2.45 -4.56
CA LEU A 71 3.07 -2.72 -5.62
C LEU A 71 3.57 -1.40 -6.21
N ALA A 72 2.67 -0.43 -6.47
CA ALA A 72 3.07 0.88 -6.98
C ALA A 72 4.05 1.59 -6.04
N GLU A 73 3.82 1.57 -4.72
CA GLU A 73 4.73 2.17 -3.74
C GLU A 73 6.09 1.48 -3.68
N ILE A 74 6.11 0.14 -3.75
CA ILE A 74 7.36 -0.63 -3.84
C ILE A 74 8.16 -0.23 -5.08
N PHE A 75 7.49 -0.07 -6.23
CA PHE A 75 8.13 0.41 -7.45
C PHE A 75 8.63 1.85 -7.32
N ILE A 76 7.87 2.75 -6.69
CA ILE A 76 8.29 4.14 -6.48
C ILE A 76 9.50 4.20 -5.55
N TRP A 77 9.51 3.44 -4.45
CA TRP A 77 10.67 3.32 -3.56
C TRP A 77 11.89 2.76 -4.29
N GLY A 78 11.73 1.63 -4.99
CA GLY A 78 12.82 1.00 -5.74
C GLY A 78 13.41 1.93 -6.81
N ALA A 79 12.57 2.60 -7.58
CA ALA A 79 13.00 3.60 -8.56
C ALA A 79 13.73 4.77 -7.88
N THR A 80 13.21 5.26 -6.77
CA THR A 80 13.81 6.37 -6.02
C THR A 80 15.19 6.01 -5.48
N LEU A 81 15.36 4.80 -4.94
CA LEU A 81 16.65 4.30 -4.45
C LEU A 81 17.67 4.13 -5.58
N PHE A 82 17.22 3.67 -6.75
CA PHE A 82 18.09 3.53 -7.93
C PHE A 82 18.52 4.89 -8.49
N TYR A 83 17.57 5.79 -8.76
CA TYR A 83 17.87 7.10 -9.37
C TYR A 83 18.63 8.04 -8.43
N SER A 84 18.54 7.84 -7.11
CA SER A 84 19.38 8.56 -6.13
C SER A 84 20.80 7.99 -6.01
N GLY A 85 21.12 6.88 -6.70
CA GLY A 85 22.42 6.21 -6.62
C GLY A 85 22.67 5.47 -5.30
N LEU A 86 21.63 5.30 -4.47
CA LEU A 86 21.73 4.60 -3.19
C LEU A 86 21.81 3.08 -3.36
N VAL A 87 21.21 2.55 -4.43
CA VAL A 87 21.32 1.15 -4.83
C VAL A 87 21.73 1.07 -6.30
N PRO A 88 22.84 0.40 -6.65
CA PRO A 88 23.39 0.45 -8.01
C PRO A 88 22.54 -0.18 -9.11
N ASN A 89 21.78 -1.23 -8.78
CA ASN A 89 21.00 -2.00 -9.75
C ASN A 89 19.50 -1.83 -9.51
N PHE A 90 18.73 -1.62 -10.57
CA PHE A 90 17.29 -1.33 -10.47
C PHE A 90 16.45 -2.49 -9.93
N ASP A 91 16.75 -3.71 -10.39
CA ASP A 91 16.14 -4.95 -9.89
C ASP A 91 16.43 -5.16 -8.40
N GLN A 92 17.69 -4.92 -8.00
CA GLN A 92 18.10 -4.98 -6.61
C GLN A 92 17.39 -3.92 -5.75
N ALA A 93 17.23 -2.70 -6.27
CA ALA A 93 16.57 -1.60 -5.58
C ALA A 93 15.08 -1.89 -5.33
N ILE A 94 14.36 -2.40 -6.34
CA ILE A 94 12.97 -2.82 -6.18
C ILE A 94 12.86 -4.00 -5.22
N PHE A 95 13.75 -4.99 -5.34
CA PHE A 95 13.71 -6.16 -4.45
C PHE A 95 13.99 -5.76 -3.00
N PHE A 96 14.96 -4.88 -2.76
CA PHE A 96 15.24 -4.30 -1.45
C PHE A 96 14.05 -3.51 -0.89
N ALA A 97 13.50 -2.58 -1.70
CA ALA A 97 12.33 -1.80 -1.31
C ALA A 97 11.15 -2.71 -0.95
N GLY A 98 10.85 -3.71 -1.78
CA GLY A 98 9.79 -4.69 -1.55
C GLY A 98 10.02 -5.47 -0.25
N SER A 99 11.21 -6.05 -0.07
CA SER A 99 11.57 -6.80 1.13
C SER A 99 11.46 -5.97 2.41
N ALA A 100 11.88 -4.71 2.40
CA ALA A 100 11.74 -3.80 3.52
C ALA A 100 10.26 -3.43 3.77
N TYR A 101 9.54 -3.04 2.71
CA TYR A 101 8.15 -2.58 2.76
C TYR A 101 7.20 -3.65 3.30
N THR A 102 7.39 -4.91 2.89
CA THR A 102 6.58 -6.04 3.36
C THR A 102 7.15 -6.70 4.62
N THR A 103 8.15 -6.08 5.24
CA THR A 103 8.85 -6.58 6.44
C THR A 103 9.37 -8.01 6.32
N VAL A 104 9.61 -8.48 5.09
CA VAL A 104 10.24 -9.79 4.83
C VAL A 104 11.70 -9.75 5.26
N GLY A 105 12.31 -8.57 5.19
CA GLY A 105 13.72 -8.38 5.44
C GLY A 105 14.53 -8.69 4.19
N TYR A 106 15.58 -7.89 3.99
CA TYR A 106 16.51 -8.08 2.90
C TYR A 106 17.81 -8.65 3.48
N GLY A 107 18.29 -9.76 2.91
CA GLY A 107 19.35 -10.56 3.54
C GLY A 107 20.71 -9.87 3.69
N THR A 108 20.97 -8.80 2.93
CA THR A 108 22.25 -8.07 2.93
C THR A 108 22.04 -6.58 2.72
N MET A 109 22.54 -5.70 3.58
CA MET A 109 22.26 -4.27 3.43
C MET A 109 22.93 -3.67 2.17
N PRO A 110 22.17 -3.19 1.17
CA PRO A 110 22.76 -2.66 -0.07
C PRO A 110 23.05 -1.16 -0.01
N LEU A 111 22.58 -0.48 1.03
CA LEU A 111 22.71 0.97 1.20
C LEU A 111 24.11 1.35 1.71
N PRO A 112 24.62 2.54 1.33
CA PRO A 112 25.87 3.05 1.86
C PRO A 112 25.75 3.43 3.35
N ALA A 113 26.89 3.54 4.03
CA ALA A 113 26.93 3.95 5.44
C ALA A 113 26.18 5.28 5.68
N GLY A 114 25.38 5.33 6.74
CA GLY A 114 24.56 6.48 7.10
C GLY A 114 23.19 6.53 6.42
N TRP A 115 22.82 5.51 5.64
CA TRP A 115 21.50 5.43 4.98
C TRP A 115 20.63 4.30 5.50
N ASP A 116 21.10 3.54 6.50
CA ASP A 116 20.42 2.34 6.99
C ASP A 116 19.01 2.59 7.54
N LEU A 117 18.78 3.80 8.07
CA LEU A 117 17.46 4.26 8.51
C LEU A 117 16.38 4.17 7.41
N LEU A 118 16.74 4.28 6.12
CA LEU A 118 15.76 4.17 5.04
C LEU A 118 15.06 2.81 5.04
N MET A 119 15.73 1.72 5.39
CA MET A 119 15.07 0.42 5.50
C MET A 119 13.93 0.45 6.52
N VAL A 120 14.15 1.11 7.65
CA VAL A 120 13.13 1.27 8.70
C VAL A 120 12.00 2.17 8.23
N VAL A 121 12.31 3.26 7.52
CA VAL A 121 11.30 4.18 6.96
C VAL A 121 10.42 3.46 5.93
N ILE A 122 11.02 2.68 5.02
CA ILE A 122 10.27 1.90 4.01
C ILE A 122 9.37 0.86 4.70
N ALA A 123 9.86 0.19 5.75
CA ALA A 123 9.06 -0.76 6.52
C ALA A 123 7.89 -0.08 7.25
N LEU A 124 8.11 1.09 7.83
CA LEU A 124 7.06 1.89 8.49
C LEU A 124 5.99 2.33 7.49
N ASP A 125 6.41 2.80 6.31
CA ASP A 125 5.52 3.18 5.21
C ASP A 125 4.59 2.02 4.85
N GLY A 126 5.17 0.86 4.54
CA GLY A 126 4.41 -0.33 4.21
C GLY A 126 3.45 -0.77 5.31
N MET A 127 3.88 -0.77 6.57
CA MET A 127 3.03 -1.14 7.70
C MET A 127 1.80 -0.23 7.83
N VAL A 128 1.99 1.10 7.72
CA VAL A 128 0.89 2.07 7.79
C VAL A 128 -0.03 1.92 6.59
N ALA A 129 0.54 1.80 5.38
CA ALA A 129 -0.21 1.61 4.16
C ALA A 129 -1.07 0.33 4.21
N PHE A 130 -0.51 -0.80 4.65
CA PHE A 130 -1.25 -2.06 4.81
C PHE A 130 -2.39 -1.92 5.81
N GLY A 131 -2.14 -1.29 6.96
CA GLY A 131 -3.18 -1.00 7.96
C GLY A 131 -4.35 -0.23 7.36
N TRP A 132 -4.06 0.79 6.55
CA TRP A 132 -5.07 1.57 5.86
C TRP A 132 -5.89 0.73 4.86
N THR A 133 -5.21 -0.05 4.01
CA THR A 133 -5.86 -0.90 3.01
C THR A 133 -6.75 -1.96 3.66
N ILE A 134 -6.31 -2.56 4.77
CA ILE A 134 -7.10 -3.55 5.54
C ILE A 134 -8.41 -2.92 6.04
N VAL A 135 -8.35 -1.70 6.60
CA VAL A 135 -9.55 -0.98 7.06
C VAL A 135 -10.52 -0.72 5.90
N ASN A 136 -9.99 -0.30 4.73
CA ASN A 136 -10.80 -0.08 3.53
C ASN A 136 -11.47 -1.37 3.04
N LEU A 137 -10.73 -2.48 2.99
CA LEU A 137 -11.26 -3.79 2.62
C LEU A 137 -12.34 -4.26 3.60
N ALA A 138 -12.14 -4.07 4.90
CA ALA A 138 -13.14 -4.40 5.92
C ALA A 138 -14.43 -3.57 5.73
N ASN A 139 -14.31 -2.27 5.41
CA ASN A 139 -15.46 -1.42 5.08
C ASN A 139 -16.19 -1.90 3.82
N MET A 140 -15.44 -2.32 2.78
CA MET A 140 -16.02 -2.90 1.57
C MET A 140 -16.74 -4.23 1.84
N GLN A 141 -16.18 -5.09 2.70
CA GLN A 141 -16.77 -6.36 3.08
C GLN A 141 -18.10 -6.17 3.83
N ARG A 142 -18.21 -5.16 4.70
CA ARG A 142 -19.49 -4.79 5.35
C ARG A 142 -20.58 -4.48 4.31
N THR A 143 -20.22 -3.82 3.22
CA THR A 143 -21.15 -3.51 2.11
C THR A 143 -21.67 -4.79 1.43
N ILE A 144 -20.82 -5.81 1.26
CA ILE A 144 -21.22 -7.12 0.73
C ILE A 144 -22.18 -7.85 1.67
N HIS A 145 -21.96 -7.78 2.99
CA HIS A 145 -22.88 -8.38 3.95
C HIS A 145 -24.28 -7.77 3.89
N VAL A 146 -24.38 -6.45 3.72
CA VAL A 146 -25.66 -5.75 3.50
C VAL A 146 -26.31 -6.19 2.19
N ALA A 147 -25.54 -6.18 1.09
CA ALA A 147 -26.02 -6.60 -0.23
C ALA A 147 -26.60 -8.03 -0.20
N ARG A 148 -25.94 -8.96 0.51
CA ARG A 148 -26.40 -10.34 0.66
C ARG A 148 -27.70 -10.46 1.44
N ARG A 149 -27.89 -9.67 2.49
CA ARG A 149 -29.13 -9.67 3.29
C ARG A 149 -30.32 -9.20 2.46
N LEU A 150 -30.14 -8.11 1.72
CA LEU A 150 -31.18 -7.56 0.83
C LEU A 150 -31.53 -8.49 -0.34
N ALA A 151 -30.56 -9.25 -0.85
CA ALA A 151 -30.84 -10.23 -1.90
C ALA A 151 -31.62 -11.46 -1.38
N LYS A 152 -31.50 -11.80 -0.09
CA LYS A 152 -32.18 -12.95 0.52
C LYS A 152 -33.62 -12.66 0.98
N SER A 153 -33.94 -11.41 1.35
CA SER A 153 -35.28 -11.05 1.86
C SER A 153 -36.39 -11.22 0.82
N ASP A 154 -36.04 -11.30 -0.47
CA ASP A 154 -37.00 -11.23 -1.58
C ASP A 154 -37.14 -12.57 -2.34
N GLY A 155 -36.69 -13.69 -1.76
CA GLY A 155 -36.94 -15.03 -2.33
C GLY A 155 -36.10 -15.42 -3.55
N TYR A 156 -35.08 -14.63 -3.95
CA TYR A 156 -34.23 -14.90 -5.13
C TYR A 156 -33.25 -16.09 -4.99
N PHE A 157 -33.27 -16.79 -3.86
CA PHE A 157 -32.46 -17.98 -3.60
C PHE A 157 -33.32 -19.16 -3.11
N MET A 158 -34.48 -19.37 -3.75
CA MET A 158 -35.09 -20.70 -3.91
C MET A 158 -34.81 -21.20 -5.32
#